data_AF-A0A257WQG0-F1
#
_entry.id   AF-A0A257WQG0-F1
#
_cell.length_a   1.000
_cell.length_b   1.000
_cell.length_c   1.000
_cell.angle_alpha   90.00
_cell.angle_beta   90.00
_cell.angle_gamma   90.00
#
_symmetry.space_group_name_H-M   'P 1'
#
loop_
_entity.id
_entity.type
_entity.pdbx_description
1 polymer ?
#
loop_
_entity_poly.entity_id
_entity_poly.type
_entity_poly.pdbx_seq_one_letter_code
_entity_poly.pdbx_strand_id
1 'polypeptide(L)'
;METFVRNVRDLPPSDRSALERVVGHELRESQQLVIQVTSVSDEESARTLPVSGELPEWCNIYEGLSNQEIDELDGAVTRLNSSLVFQ
;
A
#
# COMPACT_ATOMS: atom_id res chain seq x y z
N MET A 1 22.23 -1.44 -4.98
CA MET A 1 21.04 -2.01 -5.65
C MET A 1 21.42 -3.38 -6.17
N GLU A 2 20.79 -4.42 -5.67
CA GLU A 2 21.04 -5.80 -6.07
C GLU A 2 19.79 -6.37 -6.73
N THR A 3 19.96 -7.12 -7.83
CA THR A 3 18.84 -7.71 -8.56
C THR A 3 19.03 -9.21 -8.68
N PHE A 4 18.04 -9.97 -8.21
CA PHE A 4 18.00 -11.42 -8.33
C PHE A 4 16.94 -11.81 -9.36
N VAL A 5 17.36 -12.57 -10.36
CA VAL A 5 16.46 -13.15 -11.37
C VAL A 5 16.47 -14.66 -11.22
N ARG A 6 15.28 -15.23 -10.98
CA ARG A 6 15.08 -16.68 -10.82
C ARG A 6 13.82 -17.12 -11.56
N ASN A 7 13.89 -18.25 -12.26
CA ASN A 7 12.68 -18.85 -12.83
C ASN A 7 11.93 -19.58 -11.72
N VAL A 8 10.60 -19.50 -11.72
CA VAL A 8 9.79 -20.10 -10.66
C VAL A 8 9.95 -21.62 -10.61
N ARG A 9 10.11 -22.28 -11.76
CA ARG A 9 10.38 -23.73 -11.84
C ARG A 9 11.67 -24.18 -11.15
N ASP A 10 12.64 -23.28 -11.01
CA ASP A 10 13.96 -23.59 -10.45
C ASP A 10 14.01 -23.29 -8.94
N LEU A 11 12.89 -22.81 -8.36
CA LEU A 11 12.78 -22.51 -6.93
C LEU A 11 12.42 -23.78 -6.14
N PRO A 12 13.07 -24.00 -4.98
CA PRO A 12 12.61 -24.98 -4.01
C PRO A 12 11.16 -24.69 -3.59
N PRO A 13 10.35 -25.71 -3.25
CA PRO A 13 8.96 -25.52 -2.87
C PRO A 13 8.79 -24.63 -1.64
N SER A 14 9.72 -24.68 -0.68
CA SER A 14 9.74 -23.78 0.49
C SER A 14 9.85 -22.31 0.09
N ASP A 15 10.75 -22.02 -0.84
CA ASP A 15 11.10 -20.67 -1.27
C ASP A 15 9.99 -20.11 -2.16
N ARG A 16 9.44 -20.95 -3.05
CA ARG A 16 8.27 -20.61 -3.86
C ARG A 16 7.09 -20.20 -2.97
N SER A 17 6.73 -20.99 -1.96
CA SER A 17 5.62 -20.65 -1.06
C SER A 17 5.89 -19.41 -0.22
N ALA A 18 7.15 -19.11 0.12
CA ALA A 18 7.49 -17.85 0.78
C ALA A 18 7.27 -16.65 -0.16
N LEU A 19 7.71 -16.77 -1.41
CA LEU A 19 7.59 -15.72 -2.42
C LEU A 19 6.14 -15.51 -2.86
N GLU A 20 5.33 -16.56 -2.94
CA GLU A 20 3.89 -16.47 -3.19
C GLU A 20 3.17 -15.64 -2.11
N ARG A 21 3.59 -15.75 -0.84
CA ARG A 21 3.07 -14.90 0.24
C ARG A 21 3.48 -13.44 0.10
N VAL A 22 4.70 -13.18 -0.38
CA VAL A 22 5.20 -11.81 -0.62
C VAL A 22 4.48 -11.17 -1.80
N VAL A 23 4.23 -11.93 -2.87
CA VAL A 23 3.56 -11.46 -4.08
C VAL A 23 2.03 -11.40 -3.91
N GLY A 24 1.46 -12.20 -3.02
CA GLY A 24 0.03 -12.23 -2.71
C GLY A 24 -0.79 -13.17 -3.62
N HIS A 25 -0.14 -13.98 -4.44
CA HIS A 25 -0.78 -14.99 -5.27
C HIS A 25 0.19 -16.15 -5.60
N GLU A 26 -0.37 -17.26 -6.09
CA GLU A 26 0.43 -18.41 -6.53
C GLU A 26 1.28 -18.06 -7.76
N LEU A 27 2.52 -18.54 -7.78
CA LEU A 27 3.46 -18.35 -8.88
C LEU A 27 3.38 -19.55 -9.81
N ARG A 28 3.31 -19.34 -11.12
CA ARG A 28 3.28 -20.41 -12.13
C ARG A 28 4.69 -20.79 -12.56
N GLU A 29 4.93 -22.06 -12.87
CA GLU A 29 6.26 -22.57 -13.24
C GLU A 29 6.86 -21.89 -14.49
N SER A 30 6.00 -21.40 -15.38
CA SER A 30 6.40 -20.66 -16.59
C SER A 30 6.78 -19.19 -16.32
N GLN A 31 6.67 -18.72 -15.08
CA GLN A 31 6.97 -17.33 -14.73
C GLN A 31 8.43 -17.17 -14.29
N GLN A 32 8.90 -15.93 -14.41
CA GLN A 32 10.20 -15.50 -13.91
C GLN A 32 9.99 -14.46 -12.82
N LEU A 33 10.70 -14.63 -11.71
CA LEU A 33 10.67 -13.72 -10.58
C LEU A 33 11.92 -12.84 -10.61
N VAL A 34 11.69 -11.52 -10.49
CA VAL A 34 12.74 -10.50 -10.41
C VAL A 34 12.60 -9.79 -9.08
N ILE A 35 13.58 -9.96 -8.19
CA ILE A 35 13.59 -9.34 -6.86
C ILE A 35 14.66 -8.26 -6.87
N GLN A 36 14.27 -7.01 -6.60
CA GLN A 36 15.19 -5.90 -6.45
C GLN A 36 15.32 -5.52 -4.98
N VAL A 37 16.54 -5.59 -4.46
CA VAL A 37 16.86 -5.13 -3.11
C VAL A 37 17.52 -3.76 -3.23
N THR A 38 16.84 -2.75 -2.68
CA THR A 38 17.37 -1.40 -2.55
C THR A 38 17.69 -1.11 -1.10
N SER A 39 18.80 -0.41 -0.86
CA SER A 39 19.07 0.17 0.44
C SER A 39 18.08 1.29 0.66
N VAL A 40 17.36 1.23 1.77
CA VAL A 40 16.63 2.39 2.27
C VAL A 40 17.67 3.20 3.01
N SER A 41 18.24 4.22 2.38
CA SER A 41 18.91 5.27 3.13
C SER A 41 17.85 5.92 4.01
N ASP A 42 18.08 6.08 5.32
CA ASP A 42 17.17 6.85 6.19
C ASP A 42 16.91 8.27 5.63
N GLU A 43 17.85 8.78 4.82
CA GLU A 43 17.74 10.06 4.10
C GLU A 43 16.84 10.00 2.84
N GLU A 44 16.48 8.80 2.37
CA GLU A 44 15.56 8.55 1.26
C GLU A 44 14.18 8.07 1.74
N SER A 45 13.96 8.01 3.06
CA SER A 45 12.61 8.21 3.63
C SER A 45 12.16 9.68 3.49
N ALA A 46 13.10 10.57 3.14
CA ALA A 46 12.84 11.90 2.60
C ALA A 46 13.00 11.92 1.07
N ARG A 47 12.54 10.89 0.36
CA ARG A 47 12.12 11.05 -1.04
C ARG A 47 10.95 12.02 -1.05
N THR A 48 11.32 13.29 -1.08
CA THR A 48 10.72 14.39 -1.82
C THR A 48 9.45 13.97 -2.54
N LEU A 49 8.32 13.94 -1.81
CA LEU A 49 7.13 14.54 -2.37
C LEU A 49 7.58 15.93 -2.84
N PRO A 50 7.31 16.37 -4.07
CA PRO A 50 7.42 17.79 -4.32
C PRO A 50 6.57 18.46 -3.24
N VAL A 51 7.20 19.22 -2.34
CA VAL A 51 6.53 20.09 -1.35
C VAL A 51 5.83 21.28 -2.07
N SER A 52 5.42 21.05 -3.32
CA SER A 52 4.77 21.95 -4.24
C SER A 52 4.16 21.09 -5.35
N GLY A 53 3.10 20.38 -5.02
CA GLY A 53 2.26 19.68 -5.97
C GLY A 53 0.96 19.46 -5.26
N GLU A 54 -0.03 20.29 -5.57
CA GLU A 54 -1.39 20.20 -5.05
C GLU A 54 -1.79 18.74 -4.93
N LEU A 55 -2.29 18.36 -3.75
CA LEU A 55 -2.95 17.07 -3.58
C LEU A 55 -3.92 16.90 -4.77
N PRO A 56 -3.89 15.76 -5.47
CA PRO A 56 -4.81 15.54 -6.57
C PRO A 56 -6.25 15.87 -6.15
N GLU A 57 -7.08 16.44 -7.02
CA GLU A 57 -8.43 16.89 -6.63
C GLU A 57 -9.28 15.79 -5.97
N TRP A 58 -9.04 14.50 -6.29
CA TRP A 58 -9.70 13.37 -5.64
C TRP A 58 -9.34 13.19 -4.15
N CYS A 59 -8.21 13.74 -3.68
CA CYS A 59 -7.84 13.76 -2.27
C CYS A 59 -8.59 14.82 -1.47
N ASN A 60 -9.24 15.79 -2.13
CA ASN A 60 -10.08 16.78 -1.48
C ASN A 60 -11.49 16.21 -1.28
N ILE A 61 -11.61 15.19 -0.43
CA ILE A 61 -12.87 14.48 -0.13
C ILE A 61 -13.94 15.39 0.49
N TYR A 62 -13.55 16.60 0.92
CA TYR A 62 -14.43 17.63 1.47
C TYR A 62 -14.66 18.78 0.47
N GLU A 63 -14.14 18.69 -0.76
CA GLU A 63 -14.36 19.72 -1.76
C GLU A 63 -15.83 19.84 -2.11
N GLY A 64 -16.37 21.05 -2.01
CA GLY A 64 -17.78 21.32 -2.26
C GLY A 64 -18.72 21.05 -1.08
N LEU A 65 -18.20 20.57 0.05
CA LEU A 65 -18.97 20.47 1.29
C LEU A 65 -18.80 21.74 2.14
N SER A 66 -19.91 22.22 2.68
CA SER A 66 -19.91 23.26 3.70
C SER A 66 -19.41 22.70 5.04
N ASN A 67 -18.87 23.56 5.91
CA ASN A 67 -18.43 23.15 7.26
C ASN A 67 -19.54 22.41 8.05
N GLN A 68 -20.81 22.74 7.79
CA GLN A 68 -21.95 22.09 8.41
C GLN A 68 -22.12 20.62 7.97
N GLU A 69 -21.85 20.32 6.70
CA GLU A 69 -21.91 18.96 6.15
C GLU A 69 -20.70 18.13 6.61
N ILE A 70 -19.55 18.77 6.80
CA ILE A 70 -18.34 18.15 7.37
C ILE A 70 -18.61 17.72 8.82
N ASP A 71 -19.18 18.59 9.64
CA ASP A 71 -19.53 18.30 11.03
C ASP A 71 -20.57 17.15 11.15
N GLU A 72 -21.52 17.08 10.22
CA GLU A 72 -22.51 16.01 10.17
C GLU A 72 -21.88 14.65 9.80
N LEU A 73 -20.95 14.64 8.84
CA LEU A 73 -20.21 13.44 8.43
C LEU A 73 -19.32 12.91 9.57
N ASP A 74 -18.58 13.80 10.23
CA ASP A 74 -17.74 13.44 11.39
C ASP A 74 -18.59 12.93 12.56
N GLY A 75 -19.77 13.52 12.77
CA GLY A 75 -20.76 13.05 13.73
C GLY A 75 -21.28 11.64 13.41
N ALA A 76 -21.50 11.32 12.13
CA ALA A 76 -21.93 10.00 11.69
C ALA A 76 -20.83 8.93 11.86
N VAL A 77 -19.59 9.25 11.49
CA VAL A 77 -18.42 8.36 11.65
C VAL A 77 -18.17 8.06 13.13
N THR A 78 -18.24 9.07 14.00
CA THR A 78 -18.06 8.91 15.45
C THR A 78 -19.16 8.04 16.07
N ARG A 79 -20.41 8.21 15.64
CA ARG A 79 -21.54 7.38 16.11
C ARG A 79 -21.42 5.92 15.69
N LEU A 80 -21.04 5.64 14.45
CA LEU A 80 -20.83 4.27 13.94
C LEU A 80 -19.72 3.54 14.68
N ASN A 81 -18.60 4.21 14.93
CA ASN A 81 -17.47 3.61 15.67
C ASN A 81 -17.80 3.37 17.15
N SER A 82 -18.61 4.22 17.78
CA SER A 82 -19.08 3.99 19.15
C SER A 82 -20.05 2.80 19.27
N SER A 83 -20.75 2.43 18.19
CA SER A 83 -21.67 1.28 18.16
C SER A 83 -20.99 -0.05 17.88
N LEU A 84 -19.82 -0.06 17.22
CA LEU A 84 -19.06 -1.28 16.89
C LEU A 84 -18.14 -1.76 18.01
N VAL A 85 -17.94 -0.96 19.06
CA VAL A 85 -17.11 -1.32 20.23
C VAL A 85 -17.95 -1.97 21.36
N PHE A 86 -19.27 -2.05 21.21
CA PHE A 86 -20.20 -2.64 22.19
C PHE A 86 -21.03 -3.80 21.60
N GLN A 87 -20.37 -4.79 20.97
CA GLN A 87 -21.00 -6.08 20.70
C GLN A 87 -20.04 -7.25 20.92
#